data_AF-A0A6L2Q5K8-F1
#
_entry.id   AF-A0A6L2Q5K8-F1
#
_cell.length_a   1.000
_cell.length_b   1.000
_cell.length_c   1.000
_cell.angle_alpha   90.00
_cell.angle_beta   90.00
_cell.angle_gamma   90.00
#
_symmetry.space_group_name_H-M   'P 1'
#
loop_
_entity.id
_entity.type
_entity.pdbx_description
1 polymer ?
#
loop_
_entity_poly.entity_id
_entity_poly.type
_entity_poly.pdbx_seq_one_letter_code
_entity_poly.pdbx_strand_id
1 'polypeptide(L)'
;MEEEWLVVANDFAEKWNVPNCLGTMDGKYISVQAPIGSGSNYIMYKFFSIVLFAVDDANYDFLYANVGSQGHISDGGVFNQTCFKRLLDDCNPNSPSDCVLPRRDTPIPYVFLTDGAFPLTRNIMKPYARTQEKGSKTRICNYRFIRGRGITENVFGTMSVVFRFLRRQLLMQPETAE
;
A
#
# COMPACT_ATOMS: atom_id res chain seq x y z
N MET A 1 9.05 16.99 -7.74
CA MET A 1 9.56 16.26 -8.93
C MET A 1 10.95 15.71 -8.62
N GLU A 2 11.14 14.38 -8.61
CA GLU A 2 12.30 13.60 -8.09
C GLU A 2 12.76 13.90 -6.64
N GLU A 3 13.08 15.15 -6.30
CA GLU A 3 13.54 15.57 -4.97
C GLU A 3 12.54 15.19 -3.86
N GLU A 4 11.24 15.32 -4.11
CA GLU A 4 10.19 14.91 -3.17
C GLU A 4 10.23 13.40 -2.89
N TRP A 5 10.48 12.59 -3.92
CA TRP A 5 10.62 11.14 -3.75
C TRP A 5 11.89 10.78 -2.98
N LEU A 6 12.97 11.54 -3.17
CA LEU A 6 14.20 11.38 -2.39
C LEU A 6 13.97 11.76 -0.92
N VAL A 7 13.18 12.80 -0.63
CA VAL A 7 12.78 13.14 0.75
C VAL A 7 12.04 11.97 1.40
N VAL A 8 11.03 11.42 0.73
CA VAL A 8 10.30 10.24 1.23
C VAL A 8 11.24 9.06 1.47
N ALA A 9 12.12 8.76 0.52
CA ALA A 9 13.07 7.66 0.64
C ALA A 9 14.06 7.83 1.80
N ASN A 10 14.54 9.07 2.02
CA ASN A 10 15.41 9.39 3.14
C ASN A 10 14.68 9.24 4.48
N ASP A 11 13.43 9.70 4.58
CA ASP A 11 12.62 9.52 5.78
C ASP A 11 12.40 8.03 6.09
N PHE A 12 12.13 7.19 5.09
CA PHE A 12 12.04 5.75 5.27
C PHE A 12 13.36 5.11 5.72
N ALA A 13 14.49 5.58 5.16
CA ALA A 13 15.80 5.11 5.55
C ALA A 13 16.12 5.46 7.01
N GLU A 14 15.81 6.68 7.45
CA GLU A 14 16.13 7.18 8.79
C GLU A 14 15.18 6.64 9.87
N LYS A 15 13.86 6.70 9.64
CA LYS A 15 12.84 6.36 10.66
C LYS A 15 12.58 4.86 10.72
N TRP A 16 12.57 4.20 9.56
CA TRP A 16 12.10 2.81 9.43
C TRP A 16 13.21 1.82 9.07
N ASN A 17 14.40 2.35 8.73
CA ASN A 17 15.57 1.58 8.32
C ASN A 17 15.30 0.72 7.07
N VAL A 18 14.51 1.32 6.15
CA VAL A 18 14.17 0.79 4.83
C VAL A 18 14.67 1.78 3.77
N PRO A 19 15.89 1.59 3.22
CA PRO A 19 16.41 2.50 2.22
C PRO A 19 15.70 2.34 0.87
N ASN A 20 15.75 3.38 0.04
CA ASN A 20 15.16 3.42 -1.30
C ASN A 20 13.64 3.09 -1.35
N CYS A 21 12.91 3.32 -0.25
CA CYS A 21 11.48 3.10 -0.18
C CYS A 21 10.72 4.38 -0.51
N LEU A 22 9.88 4.35 -1.53
CA LEU A 22 9.09 5.50 -1.98
C LEU A 22 7.72 5.59 -1.30
N GLY A 23 7.34 4.58 -0.53
CA GLY A 23 6.04 4.50 0.13
C GLY A 23 5.65 3.08 0.45
N THR A 24 4.63 2.94 1.27
CA THR A 24 3.98 1.65 1.54
C THR A 24 2.58 1.65 0.95
N MET A 25 2.17 0.52 0.37
CA MET A 25 0.86 0.39 -0.28
C MET A 25 0.07 -0.74 0.35
N ASP A 26 -1.21 -0.48 0.59
CA ASP A 26 -2.14 -1.49 1.08
C ASP A 26 -3.60 -1.12 0.78
N GLY A 27 -4.48 -2.11 0.92
CA GLY A 27 -5.92 -1.96 0.85
C GLY A 27 -6.59 -1.99 2.23
N LYS A 28 -7.65 -1.21 2.40
CA LYS A 28 -8.58 -1.30 3.53
C LYS A 28 -9.98 -1.53 3.02
N TYR A 29 -10.59 -2.62 3.47
CA TYR A 29 -12.02 -2.86 3.26
C TYR A 29 -12.85 -1.99 4.21
N ILE A 30 -13.76 -1.20 3.62
CA ILE A 30 -14.75 -0.41 4.35
C ILE A 30 -16.09 -1.13 4.18
N SER A 31 -16.70 -1.51 5.29
CA SER A 31 -17.99 -2.20 5.28
C SER A 31 -19.14 -1.23 4.94
N VAL A 32 -19.94 -1.62 3.96
CA VAL A 32 -21.13 -0.87 3.50
C VAL A 32 -22.36 -1.78 3.66
N GLN A 33 -23.53 -1.19 3.87
CA GLN A 33 -24.79 -1.91 3.83
C GLN A 33 -25.07 -2.38 2.41
N ALA A 34 -25.62 -3.58 2.28
CA ALA A 34 -26.10 -4.09 1.00
C ALA A 34 -27.06 -3.07 0.35
N PRO A 35 -26.71 -2.51 -0.81
CA PRO A 35 -27.62 -1.67 -1.59
C PRO A 35 -28.85 -2.47 -2.03
N ILE A 36 -29.97 -1.80 -2.27
CA ILE A 36 -31.17 -2.49 -2.73
C ILE A 36 -30.95 -2.85 -4.21
N GLY A 37 -30.84 -4.15 -4.52
CA GLY A 37 -30.69 -4.64 -5.89
C GLY A 37 -29.25 -4.78 -6.43
N SER A 38 -28.22 -4.62 -5.59
CA SER A 38 -26.80 -4.57 -6.00
C SER A 38 -26.15 -5.90 -6.42
N GLY A 39 -26.89 -7.01 -6.47
CA GLY A 39 -26.32 -8.32 -6.80
C GLY A 39 -25.11 -8.70 -5.92
N SER A 40 -24.18 -9.49 -6.43
CA SER A 40 -23.02 -10.03 -5.68
C SER A 40 -21.72 -9.21 -5.80
N ASN A 41 -21.70 -8.15 -6.62
CA ASN A 41 -20.46 -7.49 -7.06
C ASN A 41 -19.66 -6.80 -5.94
N TYR A 42 -20.28 -6.56 -4.78
CA TYR A 42 -19.64 -5.90 -3.64
C TYR A 42 -19.53 -6.82 -2.42
N ILE A 43 -19.92 -8.09 -2.53
CA ILE A 43 -19.92 -9.03 -1.39
C ILE A 43 -18.49 -9.56 -1.19
N MET A 44 -17.86 -9.21 -0.07
CA MET A 44 -16.68 -9.88 0.44
C MET A 44 -17.05 -10.83 1.57
N TYR A 45 -16.88 -12.14 1.35
CA TYR A 45 -17.16 -13.27 2.24
C TYR A 45 -18.61 -13.35 2.81
N LYS A 46 -19.16 -12.30 3.42
CA LYS A 46 -20.52 -12.18 3.97
C LYS A 46 -21.11 -10.75 4.00
N PHE A 47 -20.36 -9.71 3.62
CA PHE A 47 -20.80 -8.31 3.73
C PHE A 47 -20.45 -7.51 2.49
N PHE A 48 -21.19 -6.42 2.24
CA PHE A 48 -20.86 -5.47 1.18
C PHE A 48 -19.67 -4.62 1.61
N SER A 49 -18.69 -4.42 0.74
CA SER A 49 -17.55 -3.55 1.00
C SER A 49 -17.10 -2.76 -0.23
N ILE A 50 -16.52 -1.60 0.05
CA ILE A 50 -15.69 -0.85 -0.88
C ILE A 50 -14.24 -0.93 -0.40
N VAL A 51 -13.29 -0.90 -1.33
CA VAL A 51 -11.86 -0.91 -1.02
C VAL A 51 -11.32 0.51 -1.09
N LEU A 52 -10.67 0.93 -0.02
CA LEU A 52 -9.76 2.08 0.00
C LEU A 52 -8.34 1.55 -0.23
N PHE A 53 -7.76 1.86 -1.38
CA PHE A 53 -6.34 1.62 -1.63
C PHE A 53 -5.55 2.89 -1.33
N ALA A 54 -4.43 2.77 -0.64
CA ALA A 54 -3.59 3.90 -0.27
C ALA A 54 -2.11 3.64 -0.53
N VAL A 55 -1.38 4.72 -0.77
CA VAL A 55 0.08 4.79 -0.71
C VAL A 55 0.44 5.84 0.32
N ASP A 56 1.25 5.45 1.30
CA ASP A 56 1.61 6.32 2.43
C ASP A 56 3.12 6.56 2.49
N ASP A 57 3.51 7.74 2.97
CA ASP A 57 4.90 8.09 3.21
C ASP A 57 5.39 7.62 4.59
N ALA A 58 6.65 7.91 4.91
CA ALA A 58 7.25 7.53 6.19
C ALA A 58 6.65 8.25 7.42
N ASN A 59 5.85 9.31 7.20
CA ASN A 59 5.29 10.20 8.21
C ASN A 59 3.80 9.96 8.47
N TYR A 60 3.24 8.86 7.93
CA TYR A 60 1.82 8.52 8.03
C TYR A 60 0.91 9.45 7.21
N ASP A 61 1.45 10.11 6.17
CA ASP A 61 0.68 10.95 5.27
C ASP A 61 0.37 10.20 3.95
N PHE A 62 -0.85 10.40 3.44
CA PHE A 62 -1.26 9.82 2.16
C PHE A 62 -0.54 10.51 1.01
N LEU A 63 0.26 9.74 0.26
CA LEU A 63 0.80 10.15 -1.04
C LEU A 63 -0.21 9.95 -2.17
N TYR A 64 -1.06 8.92 -2.02
CA TYR A 64 -2.13 8.59 -2.96
C TYR A 64 -3.24 7.82 -2.26
N ALA A 65 -4.49 8.07 -2.64
CA ALA A 65 -5.63 7.28 -2.20
C ALA A 65 -6.62 7.07 -3.35
N ASN A 66 -7.21 5.88 -3.41
CA ASN A 66 -8.27 5.51 -4.34
C ASN A 66 -9.40 4.80 -3.58
N VAL A 67 -10.60 5.37 -3.63
CA VAL A 67 -11.80 4.87 -2.94
C VAL A 67 -12.77 4.31 -3.97
N GLY A 68 -13.58 3.32 -3.58
CA GLY A 68 -14.74 2.90 -4.36
C GLY A 68 -14.60 1.58 -5.11
N SER A 69 -13.43 0.94 -5.08
CA SER A 69 -13.27 -0.33 -5.77
C SER A 69 -14.12 -1.44 -5.12
N GLN A 70 -14.66 -2.33 -5.94
CA GLN A 70 -15.56 -3.38 -5.50
C GLN A 70 -14.90 -4.31 -4.48
N GLY A 71 -15.60 -4.59 -3.37
CA GLY A 71 -15.07 -5.35 -2.23
C GLY A 71 -14.62 -6.78 -2.50
N HIS A 72 -15.05 -7.40 -3.60
CA HIS A 72 -14.62 -8.76 -3.96
C HIS A 72 -13.24 -8.79 -4.67
N ILE A 73 -12.75 -7.63 -5.12
CA ILE A 73 -11.49 -7.52 -5.84
C ILE A 73 -10.36 -7.50 -4.82
N SER A 74 -9.31 -8.31 -5.05
CA SER A 74 -8.11 -8.31 -4.21
C SER A 74 -7.36 -6.98 -4.30
N ASP A 75 -6.53 -6.66 -3.31
CA ASP A 75 -5.76 -5.40 -3.28
C ASP A 75 -4.88 -5.23 -4.53
N GLY A 76 -4.28 -6.32 -5.01
CA GLY A 76 -3.54 -6.34 -6.28
C GLY A 76 -4.43 -6.11 -7.52
N GLY A 77 -5.69 -6.57 -7.50
CA GLY A 77 -6.66 -6.29 -8.55
C GLY A 77 -7.12 -4.83 -8.57
N VAL A 78 -7.38 -4.25 -7.39
CA VAL A 78 -7.69 -2.82 -7.22
C VAL A 78 -6.53 -1.98 -7.73
N PHE A 79 -5.32 -2.29 -7.29
CA PHE A 79 -4.10 -1.62 -7.73
C PHE A 79 -3.95 -1.60 -9.25
N ASN A 80 -4.19 -2.72 -9.93
CA ASN A 80 -4.09 -2.81 -11.38
C ASN A 80 -5.04 -1.86 -12.14
N GLN A 81 -6.11 -1.39 -11.50
CA GLN A 81 -7.08 -0.47 -12.10
C GLN A 81 -6.76 1.00 -11.81
N THR A 82 -5.92 1.28 -10.80
CA THR A 82 -5.57 2.64 -10.37
C THR A 82 -4.78 3.41 -11.44
N CYS A 83 -4.90 4.74 -11.44
CA CYS A 83 -4.00 5.59 -12.23
C CYS A 83 -2.56 5.52 -11.71
N PHE A 84 -2.37 5.23 -10.43
CA PHE A 84 -1.06 5.03 -9.82
C PHE A 84 -0.29 3.87 -10.47
N LYS A 85 -0.95 2.73 -10.75
CA LYS A 85 -0.33 1.63 -11.50
C LYS A 85 0.11 2.05 -12.89
N ARG A 86 -0.74 2.77 -13.62
CA ARG A 86 -0.39 3.26 -14.98
C ARG A 86 0.82 4.19 -14.93
N LEU A 87 0.87 5.09 -13.95
CA LEU A 87 2.02 5.96 -13.72
C LEU A 87 3.30 5.16 -13.43
N LEU A 88 3.19 4.05 -12.69
CA LEU A 88 4.32 3.17 -12.39
C LEU A 88 4.81 2.40 -13.62
N ASP A 89 3.89 1.96 -14.49
CA ASP A 89 4.21 1.20 -15.72
C ASP A 89 4.77 2.07 -16.84
N ASP A 90 4.23 3.27 -17.04
CA ASP A 90 4.58 4.17 -18.14
C ASP A 90 5.91 4.92 -17.91
N CYS A 91 6.79 4.37 -17.05
CA CYS A 91 8.03 4.99 -16.59
C CYS A 91 7.78 6.37 -16.00
N ASN A 92 7.33 6.42 -14.75
CA ASN A 92 7.18 7.68 -13.99
C ASN A 92 8.43 8.58 -14.17
N PRO A 93 8.33 9.70 -14.91
CA PRO A 93 9.49 10.52 -15.25
C PRO A 93 10.11 11.21 -14.02
N ASN A 94 9.40 11.18 -12.89
CA ASN A 94 9.84 11.75 -11.62
C ASN A 94 10.43 10.71 -10.66
N SER A 95 10.50 9.42 -11.03
CA SER A 95 11.11 8.41 -10.17
C SER A 95 12.63 8.57 -10.12
N PRO A 96 13.25 8.52 -8.93
CA PRO A 96 14.69 8.54 -8.83
C PRO A 96 15.36 7.38 -9.58
N SER A 97 16.56 7.62 -10.10
CA SER A 97 17.38 6.59 -10.74
C SER A 97 17.94 5.59 -9.74
N ASP A 98 18.25 4.38 -10.19
CA ASP A 98 18.79 3.31 -9.32
C ASP A 98 20.05 3.79 -8.58
N CYS A 99 20.11 3.51 -7.28
CA CYS A 99 21.15 4.03 -6.39
C CYS A 99 21.83 2.90 -5.61
N VAL A 100 23.12 3.08 -5.35
CA VAL A 100 23.94 2.13 -4.60
C VAL A 100 23.70 2.35 -3.11
N LEU A 101 23.33 1.28 -2.40
CA LEU A 101 23.21 1.34 -0.94
C LEU A 101 24.59 1.45 -0.28
N PRO A 102 24.69 2.05 0.92
CA PRO A 102 25.94 2.08 1.68
C PRO A 102 26.54 0.67 1.81
N ARG A 103 27.83 0.53 1.50
CA ARG A 103 28.60 -0.73 1.55
C ARG A 103 28.17 -1.80 0.52
N ARG A 104 27.53 -1.38 -0.57
CA ARG A 104 27.28 -2.22 -1.75
C ARG A 104 27.91 -1.56 -2.98
N ASP A 105 28.07 -2.34 -4.04
CA ASP A 105 28.57 -1.85 -5.33
C ASP A 105 27.50 -1.91 -6.43
N THR A 106 26.43 -2.67 -6.18
CA THR A 106 25.34 -2.84 -7.14
C THR A 106 24.25 -1.80 -6.89
N PRO A 107 23.90 -0.97 -7.89
CA PRO A 107 22.76 -0.08 -7.79
C PRO A 107 21.47 -0.91 -7.71
N ILE A 108 20.54 -0.46 -6.87
CA ILE A 108 19.22 -1.08 -6.73
C ILE A 108 18.13 -0.04 -6.98
N PRO A 109 16.96 -0.46 -7.48
CA PRO A 109 15.87 0.45 -7.74
C PRO A 109 15.25 1.00 -6.46
N TYR A 110 14.54 2.11 -6.62
CA TYR A 110 13.58 2.60 -5.64
C TYR A 110 12.27 1.82 -5.75
N VAL A 111 11.68 1.48 -4.61
CA VAL A 111 10.55 0.54 -4.52
C VAL A 111 9.45 1.02 -3.60
N PHE A 112 8.22 0.59 -3.86
CA PHE A 112 7.10 0.65 -2.94
C PHE A 112 6.99 -0.68 -2.19
N LEU A 113 6.77 -0.63 -0.87
CA LEU A 113 6.59 -1.82 -0.04
C LEU A 113 5.14 -2.28 -0.02
N THR A 114 4.91 -3.58 -0.15
CA THR A 114 3.57 -4.16 -0.22
C THR A 114 3.42 -5.46 0.54
N ASP A 115 2.18 -5.89 0.68
CA ASP A 115 1.81 -7.20 1.19
C ASP A 115 2.05 -8.34 0.19
N GLY A 116 1.68 -9.55 0.60
CA GLY A 116 1.83 -10.75 -0.23
C GLY A 116 0.89 -10.81 -1.44
N ALA A 117 -0.22 -10.05 -1.42
CA ALA A 117 -1.25 -10.02 -2.46
C ALA A 117 -0.81 -9.25 -3.71
N PHE A 118 0.20 -8.40 -3.63
CA PHE A 118 0.75 -7.67 -4.78
C PHE A 118 1.81 -8.48 -5.53
N PRO A 119 1.98 -8.26 -6.86
CA PRO A 119 3.07 -8.86 -7.63
C PRO A 119 4.41 -8.22 -7.27
N LEU A 120 5.48 -9.02 -7.27
CA LEU A 120 6.85 -8.50 -7.18
C LEU A 120 7.23 -7.92 -8.54
N THR A 121 7.65 -6.67 -8.60
CA THR A 121 8.12 -6.01 -9.83
C THR A 121 9.42 -5.24 -9.56
N ARG A 122 9.95 -4.52 -10.55
CA ARG A 122 11.15 -3.69 -10.36
C ARG A 122 10.96 -2.62 -9.27
N ASN A 123 9.77 -2.02 -9.20
CA ASN A 123 9.44 -0.92 -8.30
C ASN A 123 8.47 -1.32 -7.19
N ILE A 124 8.15 -2.60 -7.05
CA ILE A 124 7.28 -3.12 -5.98
C ILE A 124 8.00 -4.26 -5.29
N MET A 125 8.18 -4.12 -3.98
CA MET A 125 8.86 -5.11 -3.16
C MET A 125 7.95 -5.66 -2.07
N LYS A 126 7.90 -6.98 -1.99
CA LYS A 126 7.10 -7.73 -1.01
C LYS A 126 7.97 -8.62 -0.13
N PRO A 127 7.52 -8.98 1.08
CA PRO A 127 8.30 -9.83 1.98
C PRO A 127 8.56 -11.22 1.38
N TYR A 128 9.68 -11.83 1.78
CA TYR A 128 9.97 -13.21 1.47
C TYR A 128 8.86 -14.12 2.03
N ALA A 129 8.33 -15.00 1.19
CA ALA A 129 7.33 -15.98 1.59
C ALA A 129 7.91 -17.02 2.55
N ARG A 130 7.03 -17.64 3.35
CA ARG A 130 7.35 -18.69 4.35
C ARG A 130 8.11 -18.19 5.57
N THR A 131 8.10 -19.01 6.61
CA THR A 131 8.85 -18.75 7.84
C THR A 131 10.34 -18.76 7.54
N GLN A 132 11.01 -17.67 7.88
CA GLN A 132 12.45 -17.54 7.72
C GLN A 132 13.18 -18.04 8.97
N GLU A 133 14.31 -18.71 8.76
CA GLU A 133 15.20 -19.15 9.83
C GLU A 133 15.61 -17.99 10.74
N LYS A 134 15.75 -18.26 12.04
CA LYS A 134 16.17 -17.23 13.01
C LYS A 134 17.58 -16.74 12.66
N GLY A 135 17.75 -15.42 12.59
CA GLY A 135 19.03 -14.79 12.26
C GLY A 135 19.38 -14.71 10.77
N SER A 136 18.55 -15.26 9.87
CA SER A 136 18.82 -15.16 8.44
C SER A 136 18.72 -13.72 7.93
N LYS A 137 19.45 -13.41 6.85
CA LYS A 137 19.36 -12.12 6.16
C LYS A 137 17.93 -11.84 5.65
N THR A 138 17.22 -12.88 5.21
CA THR A 138 15.83 -12.79 4.75
C THR A 138 14.87 -12.46 5.88
N ARG A 139 15.08 -13.00 7.09
CA ARG A 139 14.30 -12.66 8.29
C ARG A 139 14.52 -11.21 8.71
N ILE A 140 15.77 -10.74 8.69
CA ILE A 140 16.11 -9.35 9.00
C ILE A 140 15.46 -8.40 7.98
N CYS A 141 15.49 -8.78 6.70
CA CYS A 141 14.81 -8.03 5.63
C CYS A 141 13.30 -7.96 5.88
N ASN A 142 12.64 -9.10 6.08
CA ASN A 142 11.21 -9.16 6.36
C ASN A 142 10.83 -8.35 7.61
N TYR A 143 11.64 -8.39 8.67
CA TYR A 143 11.40 -7.58 9.86
C TYR A 143 11.38 -6.08 9.55
N ARG A 144 12.32 -5.59 8.73
CA ARG A 144 12.34 -4.19 8.30
C ARG A 144 11.12 -3.85 7.44
N PHE A 145 10.73 -4.74 6.53
CA PHE A 145 9.55 -4.55 5.67
C PHE A 145 8.25 -4.52 6.46
N ILE A 146 8.08 -5.42 7.42
CA ILE A 146 6.89 -5.45 8.29
C ILE A 146 6.80 -4.14 9.08
N ARG A 147 7.93 -3.61 9.59
CA ARG A 147 7.93 -2.31 10.27
C ARG A 147 7.53 -1.16 9.34
N GLY A 148 8.13 -1.07 8.15
CA GLY A 148 7.78 -0.04 7.18
C GLY A 148 6.31 -0.13 6.77
N ARG A 149 5.80 -1.34 6.52
CA ARG A 149 4.39 -1.56 6.17
C ARG A 149 3.39 -1.27 7.28
N GLY A 150 3.80 -1.40 8.54
CA GLY A 150 2.95 -1.04 9.68
C GLY A 150 2.47 0.42 9.63
N ILE A 151 3.12 1.28 8.83
CA ILE A 151 2.68 2.65 8.57
C ILE A 151 1.27 2.66 7.99
N THR A 152 1.02 1.98 6.87
CA THR A 152 -0.30 2.00 6.23
C THR A 152 -1.39 1.44 7.14
N GLU A 153 -1.10 0.39 7.92
CA GLU A 153 -2.04 -0.13 8.93
C GLU A 153 -2.36 0.93 10.01
N ASN A 154 -1.34 1.67 10.47
CA ASN A 154 -1.49 2.74 11.45
C ASN A 154 -2.22 3.97 10.88
N VAL A 155 -1.97 4.33 9.62
CA VAL A 155 -2.71 5.39 8.90
C VAL A 155 -4.18 5.03 8.86
N PHE A 156 -4.52 3.81 8.42
CA PHE A 156 -5.88 3.31 8.41
C PHE A 156 -6.51 3.23 9.79
N GLY A 157 -5.74 2.89 10.82
CA GLY A 157 -6.16 2.90 12.22
C GLY A 157 -6.52 4.31 12.68
N THR A 158 -5.64 5.28 12.46
CA THR A 158 -5.81 6.70 12.80
C THR A 158 -7.00 7.30 12.06
N MET A 159 -7.09 7.07 10.75
CA MET A 159 -8.23 7.46 9.92
C MET A 159 -9.54 6.92 10.51
N SER A 160 -9.56 5.67 10.97
CA SER A 160 -10.74 5.07 11.58
C SER A 160 -11.08 5.68 12.95
N VAL A 161 -10.11 6.23 13.70
CA VAL A 161 -10.36 7.00 14.94
C VAL A 161 -11.03 8.34 14.64
N VAL A 162 -10.50 9.07 13.66
CA VAL A 162 -10.97 10.40 13.25
C VAL A 162 -12.35 10.28 12.58
N PHE A 163 -12.43 9.46 11.54
CA PHE A 163 -13.63 9.18 10.79
C PHE A 163 -14.33 7.95 11.36
N ARG A 164 -14.97 8.12 12.50
CA ARG A 164 -15.63 7.02 13.24
C ARG A 164 -16.65 6.23 12.42
N PHE A 165 -17.18 6.80 11.34
CA PHE A 165 -18.09 6.10 10.43
C PHE A 165 -17.41 4.91 9.74
N LEU A 166 -16.09 4.94 9.52
CA LEU A 166 -15.32 3.83 8.93
C LEU A 166 -15.24 2.60 9.84
N ARG A 167 -15.61 2.73 11.12
CA ARG A 167 -15.73 1.61 12.07
C ARG A 167 -17.12 0.97 12.07
N ARG A 168 -18.08 1.56 11.37
CA ARG A 168 -19.47 1.10 11.30
C ARG A 168 -19.79 0.72 9.87
N GLN A 169 -20.82 -0.11 9.71
CA GLN A 169 -21.37 -0.35 8.39
C GLN A 169 -22.00 0.95 7.87
N LEU A 170 -21.55 1.44 6.72
CA LEU A 170 -22.11 2.62 6.08
C LEU A 170 -23.52 2.33 5.56
N LEU A 171 -24.52 3.10 6.01
CA LEU A 171 -25.92 2.97 5.57
C LEU A 171 -26.16 3.79 4.29
N MET A 172 -25.35 3.58 3.26
CA MET A 172 -25.38 4.34 2.01
C MET A 172 -25.22 3.40 0.81
N GLN A 173 -25.70 3.80 -0.37
CA GLN A 173 -25.43 3.06 -1.61
C GLN A 173 -23.96 3.35 -2.06
N PRO A 174 -23.24 2.41 -2.69
CA PRO A 174 -21.87 2.55 -3.17
C PRO A 174 -21.65 3.82 -3.95
N GLU A 175 -22.59 4.18 -4.84
CA GLU A 175 -22.50 5.38 -5.69
C GLU A 175 -22.49 6.69 -4.89
N THR A 176 -22.96 6.65 -3.63
CA THR A 176 -22.91 7.77 -2.67
C THR A 176 -21.80 7.63 -1.61
N ALA A 177 -21.12 6.48 -1.58
CA ALA A 177 -20.04 6.19 -0.65
C ALA A 177 -18.63 6.36 -1.28
N GLU A 178 -18.59 6.50 -2.61
CA GLU A 178 -17.41 6.83 -3.44
C GLU A 178 -16.97 8.29 -3.30
#